data_AF-A0A7X0MM81-F1
#
_entry.id   AF-A0A7X0MM81-F1
#
_cell.length_a   1.000
_cell.length_b   1.000
_cell.length_c   1.000
_cell.angle_alpha   90.00
_cell.angle_beta   90.00
_cell.angle_gamma   90.00
#
_symmetry.space_group_name_H-M   'P 1'
#
loop_
_entity.id
_entity.type
_entity.pdbx_description
1 polymer ?
#
loop_
_entity_poly.entity_id
_entity_poly.type
_entity_poly.pdbx_seq_one_letter_code
_entity_poly.pdbx_strand_id
1 'polypeptide(L)'
;MRRIAPFLLAALLTTGVAMPASAAGSEALAITEAAATLPPNRFVWTPAADRPGRVSVLISIPDQRAYVFRGQQLVAASSVSTGSDDRPTPTGTFTILQKKAQHRSNLYDDAPMPFMQRLTWDGVALHAGRNPGFPASHGCIRLPSQFAKKLFDATQLGATVEVTDEAYVAGAFLPSGDAEDTAHANDYASR
;
A
#
# COMPACT_ATOMS: atom_id res chain seq x y z
N MET A 1 41.99 -29.79 -61.31
CA MET A 1 41.31 -30.14 -60.03
C MET A 1 41.08 -28.87 -59.22
N ARG A 2 39.84 -28.69 -58.72
CA ARG A 2 39.31 -27.77 -57.68
C ARG A 2 38.10 -26.98 -58.20
N ARG A 3 36.91 -27.51 -57.92
CA ARG A 3 35.63 -26.80 -58.01
C ARG A 3 35.38 -26.14 -56.64
N ILE A 4 35.17 -24.83 -56.62
CA ILE A 4 34.83 -24.05 -55.43
C ILE A 4 33.29 -23.94 -55.41
N ALA A 5 32.65 -24.47 -54.37
CA ALA A 5 31.22 -24.32 -54.13
C ALA A 5 30.97 -23.07 -53.25
N PRO A 6 29.96 -22.23 -53.55
CA PRO A 6 29.62 -21.11 -52.69
C PRO A 6 28.76 -21.59 -51.52
N PHE A 7 29.20 -21.26 -50.30
CA PHE A 7 28.39 -21.39 -49.09
C PHE A 7 27.32 -20.30 -49.11
N LEU A 8 26.05 -20.72 -49.18
CA LEU A 8 24.89 -19.86 -48.93
C LEU A 8 24.74 -19.66 -47.42
N LEU A 9 25.01 -18.43 -46.96
CA LEU A 9 24.78 -18.01 -45.59
C LEU A 9 23.28 -17.69 -45.42
N ALA A 10 22.53 -18.60 -44.79
CA ALA A 10 21.14 -18.37 -44.44
C ALA A 10 21.07 -17.45 -43.21
N ALA A 11 20.67 -16.19 -43.41
CA ALA A 11 20.39 -15.25 -42.32
C ALA A 11 19.04 -15.62 -41.66
N LEU A 12 19.10 -16.18 -40.45
CA LEU A 12 17.93 -16.49 -39.64
C LEU A 12 17.44 -15.19 -38.98
N LEU A 13 16.44 -14.52 -39.59
CA LEU A 13 15.77 -13.38 -38.95
C LEU A 13 14.92 -13.91 -37.78
N THR A 14 15.38 -13.71 -36.56
CA THR A 14 14.55 -13.87 -35.36
C THR A 14 13.56 -12.70 -35.29
N THR A 15 12.31 -12.91 -35.68
CA THR A 15 11.22 -11.98 -35.40
C THR A 15 10.91 -12.03 -33.91
N GLY A 16 11.40 -11.03 -33.16
CA GLY A 16 11.03 -10.84 -31.77
C GLY A 16 9.54 -10.52 -31.68
N VAL A 17 8.75 -11.44 -31.12
CA VAL A 17 7.35 -11.16 -30.75
C VAL A 17 7.40 -10.25 -29.53
N ALA A 18 7.13 -8.95 -29.71
CA ALA A 18 6.87 -8.05 -28.61
C ALA A 18 5.57 -8.49 -27.91
N MET A 19 5.71 -9.10 -26.74
CA MET A 19 4.55 -9.40 -25.89
C MET A 19 3.89 -8.06 -25.51
N PRO A 20 2.57 -7.90 -25.67
CA PRO A 20 1.91 -6.69 -25.21
C PRO A 20 2.05 -6.61 -23.69
N ALA A 21 2.62 -5.52 -23.19
CA ALA A 21 2.56 -5.21 -21.78
C ALA A 21 1.08 -5.18 -21.36
N SER A 22 0.70 -6.02 -20.40
CA SER A 22 -0.68 -6.11 -19.91
C SER A 22 -1.15 -4.72 -19.41
N ALA A 23 -2.39 -4.34 -19.74
CA ALA A 23 -2.98 -3.07 -19.30
C ALA A 23 -2.92 -2.88 -17.77
N ALA A 24 -2.97 -3.98 -17.01
CA ALA A 24 -2.81 -3.95 -15.55
C ALA A 24 -1.40 -3.50 -15.12
N GLY A 25 -0.37 -3.84 -15.89
CA GLY A 25 1.01 -3.41 -15.64
C GLY A 25 1.20 -1.91 -15.91
N SER A 26 0.60 -1.38 -16.98
CA SER A 26 0.65 0.06 -17.26
C SER A 26 -0.11 0.91 -16.24
N GLU A 27 -1.26 0.42 -15.74
CA GLU A 27 -2.00 1.12 -14.70
C GLU A 27 -1.23 1.15 -13.37
N ALA A 28 -0.62 0.03 -12.97
CA ALA A 28 0.18 -0.04 -11.75
C ALA A 28 1.39 0.90 -11.81
N LEU A 29 2.06 1.00 -12.97
CA LEU A 29 3.15 1.94 -13.19
C LEU A 29 2.67 3.40 -13.05
N ALA A 30 1.56 3.75 -13.70
CA ALA A 30 1.00 5.10 -13.62
C ALA A 30 0.61 5.50 -12.18
N ILE A 31 0.03 4.58 -11.39
CA ILE A 31 -0.27 4.85 -9.98
C ILE A 31 1.03 5.04 -9.19
N THR A 32 2.05 4.24 -9.45
CA THR A 32 3.34 4.32 -8.75
C THR A 32 4.06 5.64 -9.03
N GLU A 33 4.12 6.05 -10.30
CA GLU A 33 4.68 7.35 -10.72
C GLU A 33 3.91 8.52 -10.12
N ALA A 34 2.57 8.46 -10.15
CA ALA A 34 1.74 9.48 -9.52
C ALA A 34 1.98 9.53 -8.00
N ALA A 35 2.08 8.38 -7.35
CA ALA A 35 2.33 8.28 -5.91
C ALA A 35 3.66 8.95 -5.51
N ALA A 36 4.73 8.76 -6.29
CA ALA A 36 6.04 9.36 -6.00
C ALA A 36 5.99 10.89 -5.86
N THR A 37 5.07 11.55 -6.56
CA THR A 37 4.95 13.02 -6.58
C THR A 37 3.70 13.55 -5.87
N LEU A 38 2.92 12.70 -5.19
CA LEU A 38 1.71 13.12 -4.47
C LEU A 38 2.02 14.16 -3.39
N PRO A 39 1.45 15.37 -3.45
CA PRO A 39 1.59 16.32 -2.35
C PRO A 39 0.74 15.88 -1.15
N PRO A 40 0.96 16.46 0.04
CA PRO A 40 0.21 16.13 1.23
C PRO A 40 -1.30 16.30 1.04
N ASN A 41 -2.09 15.44 1.66
CA ASN A 41 -3.56 15.40 1.56
C ASN A 41 -4.10 15.04 0.16
N ARG A 42 -3.27 14.52 -0.75
CA ARG A 42 -3.70 14.01 -2.06
C ARG A 42 -3.55 12.50 -2.17
N PHE A 43 -4.34 11.93 -3.07
CA PHE A 43 -4.40 10.50 -3.37
C PHE A 43 -4.83 10.27 -4.82
N VAL A 44 -4.57 9.07 -5.31
CA VAL A 44 -5.07 8.50 -6.57
C VAL A 44 -5.94 7.30 -6.23
N TRP A 45 -7.12 7.22 -6.85
CA TRP A 45 -8.06 6.10 -6.66
C TRP A 45 -8.64 5.72 -8.02
N THR A 46 -8.34 4.51 -8.49
CA THR A 46 -8.82 4.05 -9.80
C THR A 46 -10.19 3.39 -9.69
N PRO A 47 -10.95 3.26 -10.79
CA PRO A 47 -12.21 2.48 -10.80
C PRO A 47 -12.01 1.02 -10.39
N ALA A 48 -10.82 0.44 -10.61
CA ALA A 48 -10.50 -0.92 -10.19
C ALA A 48 -10.52 -1.09 -8.66
N ALA A 49 -10.34 -0.01 -7.89
CA ALA A 49 -10.42 0.02 -6.43
C ALA A 49 -11.87 -0.09 -5.89
N ASP A 50 -12.90 0.02 -6.74
CA ASP A 50 -14.31 -0.13 -6.34
C ASP A 50 -14.92 -1.50 -6.70
N ARG A 51 -14.20 -2.35 -7.44
CA ARG A 51 -14.59 -3.75 -7.74
C ARG A 51 -14.70 -4.65 -6.48
N PRO A 52 -15.29 -5.85 -6.56
CA PRO A 52 -15.19 -6.84 -5.47
C PRO A 52 -13.80 -7.48 -5.38
N GLY A 53 -13.40 -7.93 -4.19
CA GLY A 53 -12.18 -8.72 -3.99
C GLY A 53 -11.43 -8.38 -2.70
N ARG A 54 -10.48 -9.23 -2.32
CA ARG A 54 -9.62 -9.01 -1.15
C ARG A 54 -8.82 -7.73 -1.33
N VAL A 55 -8.89 -6.85 -0.33
CA VAL A 55 -8.11 -5.62 -0.26
C VAL A 55 -6.99 -5.81 0.75
N SER A 56 -5.78 -5.37 0.38
CA SER A 56 -4.64 -5.24 1.28
C SER A 56 -4.01 -3.87 1.11
N VAL A 57 -3.28 -3.43 2.13
CA VAL A 57 -2.63 -2.12 2.16
C VAL A 57 -1.16 -2.29 2.49
N LEU A 58 -0.29 -1.59 1.77
CA LEU A 58 1.09 -1.38 2.15
C LEU A 58 1.27 0.08 2.57
N ILE A 59 1.91 0.29 3.72
CA ILE A 59 2.31 1.60 4.23
C ILE A 59 3.84 1.66 4.16
N SER A 60 4.36 2.50 3.28
CA SER A 60 5.78 2.83 3.24
C SER A 60 6.01 4.06 4.10
N ILE A 61 6.74 3.88 5.22
CA ILE A 61 7.18 4.97 6.09
C ILE A 61 8.11 5.92 5.33
N PRO A 62 9.18 5.49 4.63
CA PRO A 62 10.07 6.43 3.96
C PRO A 62 9.39 7.22 2.84
N ASP A 63 8.46 6.61 2.10
CA ASP A 63 7.74 7.34 1.04
C ASP A 63 6.62 8.24 1.61
N GLN A 64 6.21 8.02 2.87
CA GLN A 64 4.98 8.55 3.43
C GLN A 64 3.79 8.29 2.50
N ARG A 65 3.66 7.02 2.06
CA ARG A 65 2.58 6.57 1.17
C ARG A 65 1.84 5.36 1.70
N ALA A 66 0.55 5.31 1.40
CA ALA A 66 -0.25 4.10 1.43
C ALA A 66 -0.50 3.64 0.00
N TYR A 67 -0.30 2.35 -0.27
CA TYR A 67 -0.60 1.68 -1.52
C TYR A 67 -1.69 0.64 -1.26
N VAL A 68 -2.74 0.64 -2.08
CA VAL A 68 -3.89 -0.26 -1.90
C VAL A 68 -3.92 -1.24 -3.04
N PHE A 69 -3.98 -2.51 -2.69
CA PHE A 69 -4.02 -3.61 -3.64
C PHE A 69 -5.37 -4.30 -3.59
N ARG A 70 -5.80 -4.79 -4.75
CA ARG A 70 -6.90 -5.74 -4.86
C ARG A 70 -6.37 -7.01 -5.51
N GLY A 71 -6.23 -8.07 -4.71
CA GLY A 71 -5.39 -9.20 -5.11
C GLY A 71 -3.96 -8.71 -5.36
N GLN A 72 -3.43 -8.95 -6.57
CA GLN A 72 -2.09 -8.52 -6.98
C GLN A 72 -2.07 -7.18 -7.72
N GLN A 73 -3.24 -6.58 -7.99
CA GLN A 73 -3.32 -5.33 -8.74
C GLN A 73 -3.21 -4.14 -7.79
N LEU A 74 -2.26 -3.23 -8.04
CA LEU A 74 -2.24 -1.92 -7.40
C LEU A 74 -3.40 -1.08 -7.94
N VAL A 75 -4.26 -0.57 -7.06
CA VAL A 75 -5.51 0.11 -7.46
C VAL A 75 -5.66 1.52 -6.90
N ALA A 76 -4.93 1.88 -5.85
CA ALA A 76 -4.91 3.23 -5.31
C ALA A 76 -3.60 3.53 -4.57
N ALA A 77 -3.30 4.82 -4.41
CA ALA A 77 -2.21 5.30 -3.56
C ALA A 77 -2.59 6.61 -2.88
N SER A 78 -2.07 6.88 -1.69
CA SER A 78 -2.32 8.12 -0.95
C SER A 78 -1.06 8.61 -0.25
N SER A 79 -0.91 9.92 -0.14
CA SER A 79 -0.05 10.52 0.90
C SER A 79 -0.57 10.11 2.27
N VAL A 80 0.34 9.86 3.22
CA VAL A 80 0.01 9.59 4.63
C VAL A 80 0.89 10.43 5.56
N SER A 81 0.56 10.43 6.85
CA SER A 81 1.47 10.90 7.90
C SER A 81 1.51 9.87 9.03
N THR A 82 2.66 9.22 9.17
CA THR A 82 2.92 8.17 10.17
C THR A 82 3.38 8.77 11.52
N GLY A 83 3.74 7.90 12.47
CA GLY A 83 4.30 8.26 13.77
C GLY A 83 5.62 9.02 13.66
N SER A 84 5.81 10.05 14.49
CA SER A 84 7.07 10.78 14.60
C SER A 84 8.18 9.90 15.19
N ASP A 85 9.43 10.38 15.17
CA ASP A 85 10.57 9.68 15.76
C ASP A 85 10.38 9.33 17.24
N ASP A 86 9.74 10.22 18.02
CA ASP A 86 9.43 9.98 19.44
C ASP A 86 8.34 8.92 19.66
N ARG A 87 7.49 8.69 18.65
CA ARG A 87 6.33 7.77 18.71
C ARG A 87 6.13 7.11 17.35
N PRO A 88 7.06 6.22 16.97
CA PRO A 88 7.09 5.67 15.62
C PRO A 88 5.88 4.79 15.36
N THR A 89 5.48 4.68 14.09
CA THR A 89 4.55 3.63 13.68
C THR A 89 5.32 2.30 13.66
N PRO A 90 4.84 1.24 14.33
CA PRO A 90 5.50 -0.06 14.29
C PRO A 90 5.47 -0.65 12.88
N THR A 91 6.59 -1.25 12.45
CA THR A 91 6.68 -2.02 11.22
C THR A 91 6.21 -3.46 11.43
N GLY A 92 5.81 -4.12 10.34
CA GLY A 92 5.30 -5.48 10.33
C GLY A 92 4.00 -5.63 9.53
N THR A 93 3.48 -6.85 9.50
CA THR A 93 2.23 -7.19 8.81
C THR A 93 1.11 -7.30 9.82
N PHE A 94 0.06 -6.48 9.71
CA PHE A 94 -1.06 -6.42 10.64
C PHE A 94 -2.37 -6.86 9.96
N THR A 95 -3.36 -7.29 10.75
CA THR A 95 -4.76 -7.31 10.30
C THR A 95 -5.56 -6.16 10.88
N ILE A 96 -6.62 -5.76 10.16
CA ILE A 96 -7.61 -4.83 10.72
C ILE A 96 -8.46 -5.53 11.78
N LEU A 97 -8.21 -5.18 13.04
CA LEU A 97 -8.86 -5.77 14.22
C LEU A 97 -10.25 -5.19 14.49
N GLN A 98 -10.41 -3.89 14.24
CA GLN A 98 -11.65 -3.16 14.51
C GLN A 98 -11.86 -2.04 13.49
N LYS A 99 -13.13 -1.72 13.24
CA LYS A 99 -13.52 -0.62 12.36
C LYS A 99 -14.61 0.21 13.02
N LYS A 100 -14.40 1.54 13.09
CA LYS A 100 -15.40 2.49 13.59
C LYS A 100 -15.40 3.76 12.73
N ALA A 101 -16.52 4.04 12.07
CA ALA A 101 -16.67 5.23 11.23
C ALA A 101 -16.57 6.53 12.05
N GLN A 102 -17.16 6.52 13.24
CA GLN A 102 -17.03 7.59 14.23
C GLN A 102 -16.28 7.02 15.43
N HIS A 103 -15.01 7.41 15.58
CA HIS A 103 -14.19 7.05 16.73
C HIS A 103 -13.50 8.29 17.27
N ARG A 104 -13.22 8.25 18.57
CA ARG A 104 -12.45 9.27 19.29
C ARG A 104 -11.44 8.53 20.15
N SER A 105 -10.23 9.08 20.24
CA SER A 105 -9.12 8.41 20.92
C SER A 105 -9.37 8.34 22.42
N ASN A 106 -9.28 7.14 22.99
CA ASN A 106 -9.34 6.95 24.44
C ASN A 106 -8.07 7.44 25.16
N LEU A 107 -6.95 7.61 24.42
CA LEU A 107 -5.62 7.92 24.97
C LEU A 107 -5.20 9.38 24.76
N TYR A 108 -5.85 10.10 23.84
CA TYR A 108 -5.44 11.44 23.42
C TYR A 108 -6.63 12.39 23.47
N ASP A 109 -7.04 12.79 24.68
CA ASP A 109 -8.06 13.82 24.94
C ASP A 109 -9.27 13.76 24.01
N ASP A 110 -9.80 12.54 23.81
CA ASP A 110 -10.99 12.32 22.98
C ASP A 110 -10.81 12.83 21.53
N ALA A 111 -9.58 12.86 21.01
CA ALA A 111 -9.28 13.40 19.68
C ALA A 111 -10.02 12.60 18.59
N PRO A 112 -10.68 13.26 17.62
CA PRO A 112 -11.45 12.57 16.59
C PRO A 112 -10.56 11.74 15.68
N MET A 113 -10.96 10.48 15.46
CA MET A 113 -10.34 9.52 14.54
C MET A 113 -11.39 8.97 13.56
N PRO A 114 -11.90 9.77 12.61
CA PRO A 114 -12.92 9.30 11.68
C PRO A 114 -12.40 8.16 10.80
N PHE A 115 -13.28 7.21 10.47
CA PHE A 115 -12.94 6.02 9.66
C PHE A 115 -11.78 5.21 10.21
N MET A 116 -11.75 5.05 11.54
CA MET A 116 -10.71 4.31 12.24
C MET A 116 -10.73 2.83 11.86
N GLN A 117 -9.54 2.31 11.58
CA GLN A 117 -9.24 0.90 11.32
C GLN A 117 -8.05 0.49 12.21
N ARG A 118 -8.33 -0.23 13.29
CA ARG A 118 -7.35 -0.58 14.33
C ARG A 118 -6.40 -1.68 13.86
N LEU A 119 -5.12 -1.50 14.11
CA LEU A 119 -4.04 -2.45 13.79
C LEU A 119 -3.45 -3.09 15.05
N THR A 120 -3.41 -2.39 16.17
CA THR A 120 -2.89 -2.96 17.42
C THR A 120 -3.88 -2.74 18.56
N TRP A 121 -3.79 -3.58 19.58
CA TRP A 121 -4.59 -3.41 20.79
C TRP A 121 -4.15 -2.18 21.61
N ASP A 122 -2.88 -1.78 21.52
CA ASP A 122 -2.35 -0.61 22.24
C ASP A 122 -2.73 0.75 21.63
N GLY A 123 -3.25 0.82 20.40
CA GLY A 123 -3.84 2.05 19.88
C GLY A 123 -3.52 2.42 18.43
N VAL A 124 -2.58 1.74 17.78
CA VAL A 124 -2.18 2.07 16.40
C VAL A 124 -3.32 1.73 15.44
N ALA A 125 -3.66 2.69 14.58
CA ALA A 125 -4.75 2.58 13.63
C ALA A 125 -4.49 3.43 12.38
N LEU A 126 -5.15 3.07 11.27
CA LEU A 126 -5.38 3.99 10.16
C LEU A 126 -6.63 4.82 10.46
N HIS A 127 -6.58 6.14 10.22
CA HIS A 127 -7.77 6.98 10.35
C HIS A 127 -7.60 8.30 9.59
N ALA A 128 -8.71 9.00 9.34
CA ALA A 128 -8.67 10.36 8.82
C ALA A 128 -8.00 11.29 9.83
N GLY A 129 -7.10 12.15 9.37
CA GLY A 129 -6.40 13.10 10.24
C GLY A 129 -5.56 14.11 9.46
N ARG A 130 -4.95 15.04 10.19
CA ARG A 130 -4.05 16.02 9.56
C ARG A 130 -2.83 15.32 8.98
N ASN A 131 -2.60 15.47 7.68
CA ASN A 131 -1.42 14.98 7.01
C ASN A 131 -0.53 16.16 6.57
N PRO A 132 0.54 16.50 7.30
CA PRO A 132 1.45 17.58 6.94
C PRO A 132 2.51 17.19 5.90
N GLY A 133 2.56 15.92 5.46
CA GLY A 133 3.53 15.43 4.48
C GLY A 133 4.78 14.77 5.05
N PHE A 134 4.87 14.62 6.37
CA PHE A 134 5.97 13.98 7.08
C PHE A 134 5.45 13.24 8.32
N PRO A 135 6.25 12.34 8.92
CA PRO A 135 5.85 11.63 10.14
C PRO A 135 5.62 12.60 11.31
N ALA A 136 4.43 12.59 11.89
CA ALA A 136 4.04 13.57 12.91
C ALA A 136 2.85 13.12 13.79
N SER A 137 2.52 11.84 13.79
CA SER A 137 1.48 11.27 14.65
C SER A 137 2.08 10.62 15.90
N HIS A 138 1.21 10.09 16.76
CA HIS A 138 1.61 9.27 17.91
C HIS A 138 1.49 7.78 17.57
N GLY A 139 2.13 7.34 16.48
CA GLY A 139 2.10 5.96 15.98
C GLY A 139 0.99 5.67 14.95
N CYS A 140 -0.17 6.33 15.01
CA CYS A 140 -1.25 6.13 14.04
C CYS A 140 -0.89 6.56 12.61
N ILE A 141 -1.52 5.96 11.61
CA ILE A 141 -1.33 6.35 10.20
C ILE A 141 -2.47 7.27 9.79
N ARG A 142 -2.16 8.57 9.64
CA ARG A 142 -3.14 9.60 9.29
C ARG A 142 -3.33 9.69 7.79
N LEU A 143 -4.58 9.59 7.36
CA LEU A 143 -5.01 9.58 5.97
C LEU A 143 -5.79 10.86 5.62
N PRO A 144 -5.77 11.30 4.34
CA PRO A 144 -6.68 12.32 3.86
C PRO A 144 -8.14 11.84 4.04
N SER A 145 -9.04 12.71 4.51
CA SER A 145 -10.39 12.29 4.95
C SER A 145 -11.20 11.54 3.89
N GLN A 146 -11.15 11.98 2.62
CA GLN A 146 -11.86 11.31 1.53
C GLN A 146 -11.27 9.93 1.23
N PHE A 147 -9.95 9.80 1.26
CA PHE A 147 -9.28 8.53 1.07
C PHE A 147 -9.57 7.57 2.24
N ALA A 148 -9.53 8.07 3.48
CA ALA A 148 -9.86 7.29 4.67
C ALA A 148 -11.26 6.69 4.59
N LYS A 149 -12.26 7.48 4.14
CA LYS A 149 -13.61 6.98 3.89
C LYS A 149 -13.64 5.89 2.83
N LYS A 150 -13.02 6.12 1.66
CA LYS A 150 -12.97 5.15 0.56
C LYS A 150 -12.30 3.84 0.98
N LEU A 151 -11.17 3.93 1.66
CA LEU A 151 -10.46 2.77 2.18
C LEU A 151 -11.30 2.03 3.22
N PHE A 152 -11.95 2.74 4.13
CA PHE A 152 -12.85 2.16 5.11
C PHE A 152 -14.03 1.43 4.44
N ASP A 153 -14.58 1.96 3.36
CA ASP A 153 -15.66 1.27 2.64
C ASP A 153 -15.12 0.03 1.89
N ALA A 154 -13.88 0.08 1.40
CA ALA A 154 -13.27 -0.99 0.58
C ALA A 154 -12.69 -2.17 1.39
N THR A 155 -12.22 -1.95 2.62
CA THR A 155 -11.61 -2.99 3.47
C THR A 155 -12.65 -3.73 4.32
N GLN A 156 -12.22 -4.82 4.95
CA GLN A 156 -13.02 -5.57 5.93
C GLN A 156 -12.17 -5.88 7.17
N LEU A 157 -12.79 -6.37 8.24
CA LEU A 157 -12.04 -6.95 9.36
C LEU A 157 -11.17 -8.10 8.85
N GLY A 158 -9.96 -8.21 9.36
CA GLY A 158 -8.98 -9.20 8.88
C GLY A 158 -8.27 -8.83 7.58
N ALA A 159 -8.55 -7.67 6.97
CA ALA A 159 -7.76 -7.21 5.82
C ALA A 159 -6.31 -6.93 6.26
N THR A 160 -5.35 -7.33 5.41
CA THR A 160 -3.92 -7.18 5.69
C THR A 160 -3.46 -5.75 5.47
N VAL A 161 -2.66 -5.24 6.41
CA VAL A 161 -1.97 -3.96 6.34
C VAL A 161 -0.50 -4.20 6.69
N GLU A 162 0.39 -4.09 5.71
CA GLU A 162 1.82 -4.12 5.96
C GLU A 162 2.36 -2.70 6.18
N VAL A 163 3.25 -2.54 7.15
CA VAL A 163 3.98 -1.32 7.41
C VAL A 163 5.47 -1.61 7.30
N THR A 164 6.15 -0.89 6.43
CA THR A 164 7.57 -1.12 6.13
C THR A 164 8.40 0.16 6.31
N ASP A 165 9.67 -0.04 6.69
CA ASP A 165 10.73 0.96 6.67
C ASP A 165 11.49 1.02 5.33
N GLU A 166 11.03 0.26 4.33
CA GLU A 166 11.54 0.27 2.96
C GLU A 166 10.68 1.12 2.01
N ALA A 167 11.32 1.69 1.00
CA ALA A 167 10.61 2.37 -0.08
C ALA A 167 9.87 1.33 -0.94
N TYR A 168 8.69 1.68 -1.44
CA TYR A 168 7.92 0.79 -2.29
C TYR A 168 8.60 0.59 -3.65
N VAL A 169 8.93 -0.66 -3.95
CA VAL A 169 9.40 -1.09 -5.26
C VAL A 169 8.25 -1.81 -5.98
N ALA A 170 7.85 -1.31 -7.15
CA ALA A 170 6.77 -1.89 -7.92
C ALA A 170 7.03 -3.38 -8.20
N GLY A 171 6.10 -4.23 -7.76
CA GLY A 171 6.20 -5.69 -7.89
C GLY A 171 6.96 -6.42 -6.79
N ALA A 172 7.57 -5.71 -5.83
CA ALA A 172 8.24 -6.34 -4.68
C ALA A 172 7.27 -6.71 -3.55
N PHE A 173 6.20 -5.93 -3.38
CA PHE A 173 5.15 -6.26 -2.41
C PHE A 173 4.15 -7.24 -3.01
N LEU A 174 4.11 -8.44 -2.42
CA LEU A 174 3.03 -9.41 -2.62
C LEU A 174 2.32 -9.54 -1.28
N PRO A 175 0.99 -9.35 -1.22
CA PRO A 175 0.27 -9.46 0.05
C PRO A 175 0.50 -10.84 0.67
N SER A 176 1.17 -10.89 1.83
CA SER A 176 1.37 -12.12 2.59
C SER A 176 0.02 -12.65 3.10
N GLY A 177 -0.09 -13.98 3.13
CA GLY A 177 -1.34 -14.71 3.39
C GLY A 177 -1.36 -15.42 4.75
N ASP A 178 -0.31 -15.26 5.53
CA ASP A 178 0.04 -16.00 6.73
C ASP A 178 -0.53 -15.29 7.96
N ALA A 179 -1.59 -15.86 8.52
CA ALA A 179 -2.32 -15.27 9.64
C ALA A 179 -1.52 -15.30 10.97
N GLU A 180 -0.55 -16.21 11.11
CA GLU A 180 0.22 -16.38 12.35
C GLU A 180 1.20 -15.22 12.58
N ASP A 181 2.02 -14.89 11.58
CA ASP A 181 2.91 -13.71 11.61
C ASP A 181 2.13 -12.42 11.83
N THR A 182 0.91 -12.37 11.29
CA THR A 182 0.04 -11.21 11.42
C THR A 182 -0.50 -11.02 12.84
N ALA A 183 -0.90 -12.11 13.52
CA ALA A 183 -1.38 -12.06 14.89
C ALA A 183 -0.31 -11.54 15.85
N HIS A 184 0.94 -11.98 15.69
CA HIS A 184 2.07 -11.49 16.47
C HIS A 184 2.32 -9.99 16.29
N ALA A 185 2.16 -9.46 15.08
CA ALA A 185 2.27 -8.03 14.85
C ALA A 185 1.10 -7.25 15.47
N ASN A 186 -0.14 -7.78 15.37
CA ASN A 186 -1.31 -7.20 16.04
C ASN A 186 -1.15 -7.14 17.57
N ASP A 187 -0.36 -8.07 18.12
CA ASP A 187 0.01 -8.20 19.54
C ASP A 187 1.21 -7.33 19.94
N TYR A 188 1.69 -6.40 19.10
CA TYR A 188 2.59 -5.33 19.55
C TYR A 188 1.88 -4.53 20.67
N ALA A 189 2.03 -5.02 21.89
CA ALA A 189 1.84 -4.34 23.15
C ALA A 189 3.22 -3.75 23.47
N SER A 190 3.39 -2.48 23.12
CA SER A 190 4.49 -1.59 23.51
C SER A 190 5.52 -2.22 24.46
N ARG A 191 6.67 -2.63 23.90
CA ARG A 191 7.94 -2.50 24.63
C ARG A 191 8.32 -1.03 24.70
#